data_AF-A0A915YYT4-F1
#
_entry.id   AF-A0A915YYT4-F1
#
_cell.length_a   1.000
_cell.length_b   1.000
_cell.length_c   1.000
_cell.angle_alpha   90.00
_cell.angle_beta   90.00
_cell.angle_gamma   90.00
#
_symmetry.space_group_name_H-M   'P 1'
#
loop_
_entity.id
_entity.type
_entity.pdbx_description
1 polymer ?
#
loop_
_entity_poly.entity_id
_entity_poly.type
_entity_poly.pdbx_seq_one_letter_code
_entity_poly.pdbx_strand_id
1 'polypeptide(L)'
;MNKLFTITFLFVLFTTSLSSIIPRQLDPFKPCDITKTYPLTITTLSYSPNPIVAGGNLMLKIAGTTQVEVQQKSTLKIQMTYLPSKTLDFCDLVASYIPCPISVGKFNYTANIKVPNINVIIKSLINYSTITVTHNTELTCLVQILYIYRICNHMI
;
A
#
# COMPACT_ATOMS: atom_id res chain seq x y z
N MET A 1 55.92 1.95 -50.18
CA MET A 1 55.79 0.80 -49.25
C MET A 1 56.56 1.15 -47.99
N ASN A 2 56.05 1.25 -46.76
CA ASN A 2 54.75 0.91 -46.18
C ASN A 2 54.45 1.89 -45.03
N LYS A 3 53.22 2.43 -45.01
CA LYS A 3 52.62 3.04 -43.83
C LYS A 3 52.22 1.90 -42.90
N LEU A 4 52.69 1.90 -41.65
CA LEU A 4 52.12 1.06 -40.59
C LEU A 4 52.16 1.86 -39.29
N PHE A 5 51.21 2.79 -39.18
CA PHE A 5 50.75 3.29 -37.88
C PHE A 5 50.01 2.14 -37.21
N THR A 6 50.67 1.49 -36.27
CA THR A 6 50.05 0.46 -35.42
C THR A 6 49.07 1.15 -34.48
N ILE A 7 47.80 1.18 -34.86
CA ILE A 7 46.69 1.64 -34.03
C ILE A 7 46.47 0.58 -32.95
N THR A 8 46.90 0.88 -31.73
CA THR A 8 46.67 0.04 -30.55
C THR A 8 45.19 0.11 -30.17
N PHE A 9 44.41 -0.83 -30.69
CA PHE A 9 43.00 -1.05 -30.34
C PHE A 9 42.93 -1.83 -29.02
N LEU A 10 43.11 -1.15 -27.88
CA LEU A 10 42.85 -1.77 -26.58
C LEU A 10 41.39 -1.51 -26.20
N PHE A 11 40.58 -2.55 -26.42
CA PHE A 11 39.20 -2.71 -25.94
C PHE A 11 39.12 -2.30 -24.45
N VAL A 12 38.62 -1.09 -24.18
CA VAL A 12 38.16 -0.75 -22.83
C VAL A 12 36.85 -1.52 -22.64
N LEU A 13 36.94 -2.58 -21.85
CA LEU A 13 35.86 -3.46 -21.48
C LEU A 13 34.68 -2.65 -20.92
N PHE A 14 33.55 -2.79 -21.59
CA PHE A 14 32.22 -2.51 -21.09
C PHE A 14 32.05 -3.10 -19.68
N THR A 15 32.09 -2.27 -18.67
CA THR A 15 31.45 -2.55 -17.37
C THR A 15 30.77 -1.27 -16.88
N THR A 16 29.86 -0.73 -17.69
CA THR A 16 28.76 0.06 -17.11
C THR A 16 27.99 -0.92 -16.25
N SER A 17 28.28 -0.92 -14.95
CA SER A 17 27.45 -1.57 -13.94
C SER A 17 26.00 -1.19 -14.24
N LEU A 18 25.19 -2.18 -14.63
CA LEU A 18 23.75 -2.07 -14.64
C LEU A 18 23.36 -1.85 -13.18
N SER A 19 23.39 -0.59 -12.75
CA SER A 19 22.80 -0.17 -11.49
C SER A 19 21.36 -0.65 -11.55
N SER A 20 21.09 -1.70 -10.78
CA SER A 20 19.79 -2.31 -10.59
C SER A 20 18.74 -1.23 -10.65
N ILE A 21 17.86 -1.31 -11.66
CA ILE A 21 16.63 -0.52 -11.70
C ILE A 21 15.81 -1.07 -10.54
N ILE A 22 16.09 -0.59 -9.33
CA ILE A 22 15.19 -0.72 -8.20
C ILE A 22 13.94 0.03 -8.68
N PRO A 23 12.81 -0.64 -8.92
CA PRO A 23 11.60 0.07 -9.31
C PRO A 23 11.35 1.10 -8.21
N ARG A 24 11.38 2.39 -8.58
CA ARG A 24 10.92 3.48 -7.72
C ARG A 24 9.60 3.03 -7.13
N GLN A 25 9.53 2.98 -5.81
CA GLN A 25 8.31 2.71 -5.07
C GLN A 25 7.27 3.72 -5.56
N LEU A 26 6.39 3.31 -6.48
CA LEU A 26 5.20 4.08 -6.84
C LEU A 26 4.49 4.35 -5.52
N ASP A 27 4.09 5.61 -5.29
CA ASP A 27 3.23 5.93 -4.16
C ASP A 27 2.09 4.93 -4.13
N PRO A 28 1.99 4.06 -3.11
CA PRO A 28 1.12 2.89 -3.16
C PRO A 28 -0.36 3.28 -3.11
N PHE A 29 -0.66 4.57 -2.91
CA PHE A 29 -2.00 5.12 -2.84
C PHE A 29 -2.06 6.56 -3.35
N LYS A 30 -3.28 7.00 -3.70
CA LYS A 30 -3.63 8.40 -4.04
C LYS A 30 -4.99 8.74 -3.44
N PRO A 31 -5.29 10.01 -3.15
CA PRO A 31 -6.65 10.40 -2.80
C PRO A 31 -7.61 10.14 -3.97
N CYS A 32 -8.87 9.82 -3.67
CA CYS A 32 -9.89 9.56 -4.70
C CYS A 32 -10.23 10.79 -5.54
N ASP A 33 -10.25 11.96 -4.91
CA ASP A 33 -10.44 13.25 -5.55
C ASP A 33 -9.31 14.19 -5.10
N ILE A 34 -8.46 14.59 -6.05
CA ILE A 34 -7.32 15.48 -5.81
C ILE A 34 -7.75 16.94 -5.61
N THR A 35 -8.99 17.29 -5.96
CA THR A 35 -9.54 18.65 -5.82
C THR A 35 -10.22 18.88 -4.47
N LYS A 36 -10.57 17.79 -3.77
CA LYS A 36 -11.22 17.81 -2.47
C LYS A 36 -10.20 17.84 -1.35
N THR A 37 -10.42 18.73 -0.37
CA THR A 37 -9.69 18.68 0.90
C THR A 37 -10.39 17.75 1.87
N TYR A 38 -9.64 16.79 2.38
CA TYR A 38 -10.12 15.80 3.34
C TYR A 38 -9.67 16.19 4.76
N PRO A 39 -10.54 16.10 5.78
CA PRO A 39 -10.14 16.40 7.17
C PRO A 39 -9.16 15.36 7.74
N LEU A 40 -9.11 14.15 7.19
CA LEU A 40 -8.11 13.13 7.48
C LEU A 40 -7.22 12.91 6.25
N THR A 41 -5.93 13.21 6.41
CA THR A 41 -4.93 13.05 5.35
C THR A 41 -3.95 11.95 5.73
N ILE A 42 -3.81 10.95 4.87
CA ILE A 42 -2.81 9.90 5.01
C ILE A 42 -1.54 10.32 4.25
N THR A 43 -0.42 10.42 4.96
CA THR A 43 0.89 10.76 4.39
C THR A 43 1.78 9.54 4.21
N THR A 44 1.47 8.45 4.89
CA THR A 44 2.17 7.18 4.75
C THR A 44 1.17 6.05 4.83
N LEU A 45 1.20 5.16 3.84
CA LEU A 45 0.54 3.87 3.86
C LEU A 45 1.50 2.90 3.20
N SER A 46 2.05 1.97 3.96
CA SER A 46 2.99 0.98 3.41
C SER A 46 2.79 -0.36 4.08
N TYR A 47 3.10 -1.41 3.34
CA TYR A 47 2.90 -2.78 3.80
C TYR A 47 4.09 -3.66 3.41
N SER A 48 4.43 -4.58 4.30
CA SER A 48 5.46 -5.59 4.07
C SER A 48 4.97 -6.97 4.54
N PRO A 49 5.08 -8.03 3.72
CA PRO A 49 5.65 -8.03 2.37
C PRO A 49 4.74 -7.37 1.32
N ASN A 50 5.35 -6.89 0.23
CA ASN A 50 4.67 -6.48 -0.99
C ASN A 50 5.30 -7.25 -2.17
N PRO A 51 4.57 -8.14 -2.87
CA PRO A 51 3.14 -8.42 -2.73
C PRO A 51 2.75 -9.10 -1.39
N ILE A 52 1.50 -8.93 -0.98
CA ILE A 52 0.92 -9.45 0.26
C ILE A 52 0.76 -10.97 0.15
N VAL A 53 1.13 -11.70 1.20
CA VAL A 53 1.00 -13.16 1.27
C VAL A 53 -0.28 -13.54 2.01
N ALA A 54 -1.23 -14.18 1.32
CA ALA A 54 -2.42 -14.73 1.96
C ALA A 54 -2.06 -15.81 3.00
N GLY A 55 -2.70 -15.76 4.18
CA GLY A 55 -2.39 -16.64 5.31
C GLY A 55 -1.12 -16.24 6.09
N GLY A 56 -0.36 -15.26 5.62
CA GLY A 56 0.84 -14.74 6.28
C GLY A 56 0.59 -13.56 7.21
N ASN A 57 1.67 -13.02 7.75
CA ASN A 57 1.66 -11.77 8.51
C ASN A 57 1.96 -10.59 7.58
N LEU A 58 1.28 -9.47 7.81
CA LEU A 58 1.45 -8.20 7.11
C LEU A 58 1.81 -7.12 8.12
N MET A 59 2.99 -6.52 7.97
CA MET A 59 3.33 -5.29 8.69
C MET A 59 2.76 -4.11 7.91
N LEU A 60 1.74 -3.45 8.46
CA LEU A 60 1.16 -2.21 7.94
C LEU A 60 1.74 -1.03 8.71
N LYS A 61 2.20 0.01 8.00
CA LYS A 61 2.54 1.31 8.58
C LYS A 61 1.61 2.37 8.01
N ILE A 62 0.97 3.12 8.89
CA ILE A 62 0.08 4.21 8.52
C ILE A 62 0.44 5.47 9.31
N ALA A 63 0.60 6.60 8.63
CA ALA A 63 0.81 7.90 9.25
C ALA A 63 0.02 8.96 8.51
N GLY A 64 -0.34 10.01 9.24
CA GLY A 64 -1.18 11.06 8.71
C GLY A 64 -1.44 12.18 9.70
N THR A 65 -2.41 13.02 9.34
CA THR A 65 -2.93 14.08 10.20
C THR A 65 -4.44 14.12 10.08
N THR A 66 -5.13 14.28 11.20
CA THR A 66 -6.58 14.45 11.22
C THR A 66 -6.96 15.77 11.91
N GLN A 67 -7.89 16.50 11.30
CA GLN A 67 -8.45 17.75 11.85
C GLN A 67 -9.67 17.49 12.73
N VAL A 68 -10.22 16.28 12.69
CA VAL A 68 -11.36 15.82 13.48
C VAL A 68 -11.03 14.48 14.13
N GLU A 69 -11.65 14.19 15.26
CA GLU A 69 -11.48 12.90 15.91
C GLU A 69 -12.12 11.79 15.06
N VAL A 70 -11.38 10.69 14.83
CA VAL A 70 -11.94 9.48 14.24
C VAL A 70 -12.60 8.69 15.36
N GLN A 71 -13.91 8.92 15.53
CA GLN A 71 -14.68 8.38 16.65
C GLN A 71 -14.93 6.87 16.53
N GLN A 72 -15.28 6.25 17.65
CA GLN A 72 -15.85 4.91 17.65
C GLN A 72 -17.13 4.88 16.81
N LYS A 73 -17.38 3.79 16.06
CA LYS A 73 -18.48 3.69 15.07
C LYS A 73 -18.25 4.39 13.73
N SER A 74 -17.08 5.00 13.52
CA SER A 74 -16.58 5.36 12.19
C SER A 74 -16.68 4.18 11.22
N THR A 75 -17.15 4.38 9.99
CA THR A 75 -17.29 3.30 9.01
C THR A 75 -16.16 3.32 7.98
N LEU A 76 -15.58 2.16 7.69
CA LEU A 76 -14.68 1.95 6.56
C LEU A 76 -15.44 1.22 5.46
N LYS A 77 -15.59 1.87 4.31
CA LYS A 77 -16.13 1.27 3.09
C LYS A 77 -14.97 0.84 2.19
N ILE A 78 -14.90 -0.46 1.91
CA ILE A 78 -13.90 -1.06 1.04
C ILE A 78 -14.61 -1.55 -0.23
N GLN A 79 -14.13 -1.09 -1.38
CA GLN A 79 -14.57 -1.52 -2.68
C GLN A 79 -13.36 -2.03 -3.45
N MET A 80 -13.30 -3.34 -3.67
CA MET A 80 -12.24 -3.97 -4.46
C MET A 80 -12.81 -4.37 -5.82
N THR A 81 -12.02 -4.26 -6.88
CA THR A 81 -12.44 -4.77 -8.19
C THR A 81 -12.74 -6.26 -8.09
N TYR A 82 -13.88 -6.70 -8.66
CA TYR A 82 -14.34 -8.10 -8.67
C TYR A 82 -14.78 -8.69 -7.32
N LEU A 83 -14.87 -7.90 -6.25
CA LEU A 83 -15.41 -8.32 -4.96
C LEU A 83 -16.59 -7.42 -4.54
N PRO A 84 -17.57 -7.96 -3.79
CA PRO A 84 -18.65 -7.15 -3.25
C PRO A 84 -18.07 -6.10 -2.28
N SER A 85 -18.64 -4.89 -2.32
CA SER A 85 -18.28 -3.85 -1.37
C SER A 85 -18.57 -4.29 0.07
N LYS A 86 -17.67 -3.97 0.99
CA LYS A 86 -17.87 -4.20 2.42
C LYS A 86 -17.85 -2.87 3.17
N THR A 87 -18.74 -2.76 4.15
CA THR A 87 -18.72 -1.68 5.14
C THR A 87 -18.43 -2.31 6.49
N LEU A 88 -17.43 -1.80 7.19
CA LEU A 88 -16.95 -2.29 8.48
C LEU A 88 -16.90 -1.13 9.47
N ASP A 89 -17.02 -1.42 10.76
CA ASP A 89 -16.61 -0.47 11.80
C ASP A 89 -15.08 -0.35 11.76
N PHE A 90 -14.59 0.86 11.54
CA PHE A 90 -13.17 1.14 11.44
C PHE A 90 -12.45 0.85 12.75
N CYS A 91 -13.01 1.31 13.88
CA CYS A 91 -12.37 1.12 15.18
C CYS A 91 -12.35 -0.36 15.57
N ASP A 92 -13.43 -1.10 15.33
CA ASP A 92 -13.46 -2.54 15.64
C ASP A 92 -12.43 -3.32 14.79
N LEU A 93 -12.23 -2.91 13.53
CA LEU A 93 -11.24 -3.53 12.64
C LEU A 93 -9.80 -3.31 13.14
N VAL A 94 -9.50 -2.14 13.72
CA VAL A 94 -8.13 -1.74 14.07
C VAL A 94 -7.84 -1.79 15.57
N ALA A 95 -8.82 -2.05 16.44
CA ALA A 95 -8.71 -1.94 17.90
C ALA A 95 -7.54 -2.72 18.50
N SER A 96 -7.15 -3.83 17.89
CA SER A 96 -6.01 -4.65 18.35
C SER A 96 -4.64 -4.09 17.96
N TYR A 97 -4.58 -3.05 17.13
CA TYR A 97 -3.35 -2.58 16.50
C TYR A 97 -3.15 -1.07 16.55
N ILE A 98 -4.24 -0.29 16.59
CA ILE A 98 -4.23 1.16 16.54
C ILE A 98 -5.14 1.66 17.67
N PRO A 99 -4.69 2.65 18.48
CA PRO A 99 -5.55 3.33 19.43
C PRO A 99 -6.77 3.93 18.72
N CYS A 100 -7.96 3.57 19.17
CA CYS A 100 -9.23 4.17 18.73
C CYS A 100 -9.97 4.68 19.97
N PRO A 101 -10.56 5.89 19.95
CA PRO A 101 -10.60 6.84 18.82
C PRO A 101 -9.22 7.44 18.47
N ILE A 102 -9.06 7.90 17.23
CA ILE A 102 -7.85 8.62 16.80
C ILE A 102 -8.06 10.11 17.06
N SER A 103 -7.32 10.66 18.02
CA SER A 103 -7.38 12.07 18.40
C SER A 103 -6.93 13.00 17.27
N VAL A 104 -7.42 14.26 17.33
CA VAL A 104 -7.00 15.34 16.44
C VAL A 104 -5.47 15.53 16.48
N GLY A 105 -4.86 15.70 15.31
CA GLY A 105 -3.43 15.93 15.17
C GLY A 105 -2.73 14.87 14.30
N LYS A 106 -1.40 14.80 14.47
CA LYS A 106 -0.54 13.86 13.74
C LYS A 106 -0.58 12.49 14.40
N PHE A 107 -0.59 11.45 13.59
CA PHE A 107 -0.50 10.07 14.06
C PHE A 107 0.48 9.26 13.22
N ASN A 108 1.03 8.21 13.83
CA ASN A 108 1.93 7.26 13.19
C ASN A 108 1.81 5.91 13.92
N TYR A 109 1.31 4.90 13.20
CA TYR A 109 1.05 3.58 13.74
C TYR A 109 1.70 2.50 12.88
N THR A 110 2.12 1.43 13.54
CA THR A 110 2.58 0.20 12.91
C THR A 110 1.80 -0.97 13.48
N ALA A 111 1.24 -1.79 12.60
CA ALA A 111 0.35 -2.90 12.93
C ALA A 111 0.88 -4.20 12.28
N ASN A 112 0.84 -5.31 13.01
CA ASN A 112 1.11 -6.64 12.46
C ASN A 112 -0.21 -7.40 12.31
N ILE A 113 -0.73 -7.43 11.08
CA ILE A 113 -2.05 -7.97 10.76
C ILE A 113 -1.89 -9.38 10.20
N LYS A 114 -2.68 -10.33 10.70
CA LYS A 114 -2.77 -11.67 10.10
C LYS A 114 -3.69 -11.62 8.88
N VAL A 115 -3.15 -11.89 7.69
CA VAL A 115 -3.90 -11.89 6.44
C VAL A 115 -4.70 -13.19 6.37
N PRO A 116 -6.04 -13.14 6.20
CA PRO A 116 -6.83 -14.35 6.01
C PRO A 116 -6.30 -15.19 4.85
N ASN A 117 -6.38 -16.51 4.99
CA ASN A 117 -6.12 -17.39 3.87
C ASN A 117 -7.28 -17.28 2.88
N ILE A 118 -6.99 -16.85 1.64
CA ILE A 118 -7.99 -16.70 0.58
C ILE A 118 -7.71 -17.73 -0.51
N ASN A 119 -8.78 -18.36 -1.02
CA ASN A 119 -8.67 -19.38 -2.07
C ASN A 119 -8.48 -18.80 -3.48
N VAL A 120 -8.25 -17.49 -3.61
CA VAL A 120 -8.16 -16.82 -4.92
C VAL A 120 -6.72 -16.41 -5.20
N ILE A 121 -6.18 -16.86 -6.34
CA ILE A 121 -4.89 -16.40 -6.86
C ILE A 121 -5.15 -15.10 -7.64
N ILE A 122 -5.06 -13.95 -6.99
CA ILE A 122 -5.35 -12.67 -7.64
C ILE A 122 -4.06 -11.87 -7.85
N LYS A 123 -3.56 -11.87 -9.09
CA LYS A 123 -2.31 -11.15 -9.39
C LYS A 123 -2.38 -9.64 -9.15
N SER A 124 -3.56 -9.00 -9.17
CA SER A 124 -3.72 -7.57 -8.82
C SER A 124 -5.17 -7.24 -8.46
N LEU A 125 -5.37 -6.55 -7.34
CA LEU A 125 -6.64 -5.94 -6.93
C LEU A 125 -6.46 -4.42 -6.84
N ILE A 126 -7.25 -3.67 -7.58
CA ILE A 126 -7.41 -2.24 -7.30
C ILE A 126 -8.39 -2.14 -6.12
N ASN A 127 -7.93 -1.57 -5.02
CA ASN A 127 -8.71 -1.36 -3.82
C ASN A 127 -8.99 0.14 -3.68
N TYR A 128 -10.27 0.46 -3.71
CA TYR A 128 -10.80 1.76 -3.32
C TYR A 128 -11.22 1.64 -1.86
N SER A 129 -10.52 2.32 -0.98
CA SER A 129 -10.85 2.41 0.44
C SER A 129 -11.34 3.81 0.76
N THR A 130 -12.61 3.94 1.09
CA THR A 130 -13.22 5.18 1.56
C THR A 130 -13.47 5.06 3.06
N ILE A 131 -12.89 5.93 3.89
CA ILE A 131 -13.23 6.00 5.32
C ILE A 131 -14.29 7.08 5.48
N THR A 132 -15.49 6.66 5.83
CA THR A 132 -16.63 7.54 6.07
C THR A 132 -16.94 7.55 7.55
N VAL A 133 -16.75 8.67 8.23
CA VAL A 133 -17.10 8.79 9.66
C VAL A 133 -18.46 9.44 9.81
N THR A 134 -19.17 8.99 10.84
CA THR A 134 -20.64 8.95 10.95
C THR A 134 -21.33 10.32 10.97
N HIS A 135 -21.83 10.70 9.78
CA HIS A 135 -23.16 11.22 9.42
C HIS A 135 -23.10 11.61 7.92
N ASN A 136 -22.67 10.69 7.07
CA ASN A 136 -22.35 10.91 5.64
C ASN A 136 -21.14 11.81 5.36
N THR A 137 -20.33 12.15 6.37
CA THR A 137 -19.13 12.98 6.16
C THR A 137 -17.91 12.10 5.86
N GLU A 138 -17.43 12.21 4.63
CA GLU A 138 -16.23 11.51 4.18
C GLU A 138 -14.99 12.16 4.81
N LEU A 139 -14.27 11.43 5.68
CA LEU A 139 -13.06 11.98 6.28
C LEU A 139 -11.85 11.83 5.38
N THR A 140 -11.78 10.72 4.64
CA THR A 140 -10.72 10.49 3.66
C THR A 140 -11.19 9.45 2.64
N CYS A 141 -10.58 9.48 1.46
CA CYS A 141 -10.75 8.43 0.46
C CYS A 141 -9.45 8.21 -0.27
N LEU A 142 -9.05 6.94 -0.33
CA LEU A 142 -7.82 6.50 -0.94
C LEU A 142 -8.09 5.43 -2.00
N VAL A 143 -7.35 5.54 -3.10
CA VAL A 143 -7.25 4.52 -4.15
C VAL A 143 -5.85 3.94 -4.07
N GLN A 144 -5.75 2.62 -3.97
CA GLN A 144 -4.49 1.90 -3.94
C GLN A 144 -4.56 0.64 -4.80
N ILE A 145 -3.39 0.19 -5.28
CA ILE A 145 -3.28 -1.08 -6.01
C ILE A 145 -2.57 -2.08 -5.10
N LEU A 146 -3.29 -3.13 -4.74
CA LEU A 146 -2.80 -4.21 -3.89
C LEU A 146 -2.50 -5.45 -4.72
N TYR A 147 -1.36 -6.06 -4.46
CA TYR A 147 -0.96 -7.33 -5.04
C TYR A 147 -1.03 -8.38 -3.95
N ILE A 148 -1.87 -9.41 -4.10
CA ILE A 148 -2.07 -10.45 -3.08
C ILE A 148 -1.87 -11.82 -3.71
N TYR A 149 -0.90 -12.59 -3.24
CA TYR A 149 -0.68 -13.95 -3.73
C TYR A 149 -0.80 -14.98 -2.62
N ARG A 150 -1.12 -16.21 -3.03
CA ARG A 150 -1.11 -17.38 -2.17
C ARG A 150 0.11 -18.22 -2.52
N ILE A 151 0.85 -18.67 -1.51
CA ILE A 151 1.88 -19.69 -1.69
C ILE A 151 1.17 -21.04 -1.78
N CYS A 152 1.14 -21.63 -2.98
CA CYS A 152 0.77 -23.02 -3.15
C CYS A 152 1.98 -23.88 -2.79
N ASN A 153 2.03 -24.43 -1.58
CA ASN A 153 2.98 -25.50 -1.29
C ASN A 153 2.55 -26.72 -2.11
N HIS A 154 3.25 -27.00 -3.20
CA HIS A 154 3.29 -28.36 -3.74
C HIS A 154 4.02 -29.20 -2.68
N MET A 155 3.28 -30.03 -1.94
CA MET A 155 3.87 -31.18 -1.27
C MET A 155 4.44 -32.07 -2.37
N ILE A 156 5.77 -32.22 -2.36
CA ILE A 156 6.50 -33.28 -3.08
C ILE A 156 6.30 -34.57 -2.29
#